data_AF-A0ABD6BW72-F1
#
_entry.id   AF-A0ABD6BW72-F1
#
_cell.length_a   1.000
_cell.length_b   1.000
_cell.length_c   1.000
_cell.angle_alpha   90.00
_cell.angle_beta   90.00
_cell.angle_gamma   90.00
#
_symmetry.space_group_name_H-M   'P 1'
#
loop_
_entity.id
_entity.type
_entity.pdbx_description
1 polymer ?
#
loop_
_entity_poly.entity_id
_entity_poly.type
_entity_poly.pdbx_seq_one_letter_code
_entity_poly.pdbx_strand_id
1 'polypeptide(L)'
;MDETPDRETVQEWVDERDLGRRDVLKGILPVAGTGFVFRNQLPTSSNAHSRLTDAEESATTLAERIEVTDLRDPLLMSGLTLTVEGTIETITEVLHDATVTQSVWIAEKQRNVANVLSVIPGIASPPSQSRPATRVARLEAVLTYYQSLNDVLQYAASTQHDLATIEFPALHDGARPEQAPPDVLDSDVIETSNDEARKAGERAVEEVSAGSLLPEIEQVAAHITTQVQIQNQLSTTVQAYLDTGEFIETGARKHEQGKLDQARNQFRAAKEAIPKDVLNSDQPYAISHDGPTLRDYRTHFSKRGQGLNRLIAACKSDIDASTQDTRFNEGLSHLIDARGVVRQ
;
A
#
# COMPACT_ATOMS: atom_id res chain seq x y z
N MET A 1 19.14 -13.42 -20.70
CA MET A 1 17.96 -12.60 -21.00
C MET A 1 17.30 -12.39 -19.66
N ASP A 2 17.78 -11.37 -18.96
CA ASP A 2 17.20 -10.81 -17.74
C ASP A 2 17.19 -9.32 -18.05
N GLU A 3 16.01 -8.78 -18.37
CA GLU A 3 15.79 -7.35 -18.53
C GLU A 3 15.16 -6.86 -17.23
N THR A 4 16.00 -6.32 -16.36
CA THR A 4 15.57 -5.37 -15.32
C THR A 4 14.91 -4.17 -16.00
N PRO A 5 13.76 -3.66 -15.52
CA PRO A 5 13.13 -2.51 -16.13
C PRO A 5 14.05 -1.29 -15.98
N ASP A 6 14.17 -0.52 -17.05
CA ASP A 6 15.05 0.64 -17.15
C ASP A 6 14.54 1.77 -16.25
N ARG A 7 15.47 2.46 -15.57
CA ARG A 7 15.19 3.59 -14.67
C ARG A 7 14.51 4.75 -15.41
N GLU A 8 14.67 4.82 -16.74
CA GLU A 8 13.99 5.79 -17.60
C GLU A 8 12.48 5.55 -17.69
N THR A 9 12.00 4.32 -17.59
CA THR A 9 10.55 4.01 -17.70
C THR A 9 9.77 4.43 -16.45
N VAL A 10 10.43 4.44 -15.29
CA VAL A 10 9.83 4.90 -14.03
C VAL A 10 9.80 6.44 -13.97
N GLN A 11 10.80 7.10 -14.54
CA GLN A 11 10.89 8.56 -14.58
C GLN A 11 9.88 9.17 -15.58
N GLU A 12 9.71 8.54 -16.75
CA GLU A 12 8.72 8.95 -17.76
C GLU A 12 7.27 8.80 -17.23
N TRP A 13 7.04 7.86 -16.31
CA TRP A 13 5.75 7.61 -15.67
C TRP A 13 5.38 8.65 -14.59
N VAL A 14 6.39 9.25 -13.94
CA VAL A 14 6.21 10.35 -12.98
C VAL A 14 5.86 11.66 -13.70
N ASP A 15 6.37 11.85 -14.93
CA ASP A 15 6.12 13.05 -15.72
C ASP A 15 4.79 13.01 -16.50
N GLU A 16 4.23 11.82 -16.77
CA GLU A 16 2.93 11.63 -17.44
C GLU A 16 1.70 11.80 -16.53
N ARG A 17 1.88 11.73 -15.20
CA ARG A 17 0.79 11.95 -14.23
C ARG A 17 0.81 13.39 -13.77
N ASP A 18 -0.17 14.16 -14.23
CA ASP A 18 -0.49 15.55 -13.87
C ASP A 18 -0.79 15.70 -12.36
N LEU A 19 0.21 15.43 -11.52
CA LEU A 19 0.25 15.76 -10.11
C LEU A 19 0.28 17.28 -10.04
N GLY A 20 -0.91 17.86 -9.94
CA GLY A 20 -1.10 19.30 -10.00
C GLY A 20 -0.13 20.00 -9.06
N ARG A 21 0.58 21.01 -9.60
CA ARG A 21 1.51 21.90 -8.86
C ARG A 21 0.97 22.46 -7.53
N ARG A 22 -0.34 22.32 -7.25
CA ARG A 22 -1.01 22.71 -6.01
C ARG A 22 -0.96 21.66 -4.89
N ASP A 23 -0.82 20.37 -5.19
CA ASP A 23 -0.72 19.32 -4.16
C ASP A 23 0.74 19.17 -3.66
N VAL A 24 1.71 19.50 -4.51
CA VAL A 24 3.12 19.68 -4.13
C VAL A 24 3.35 20.91 -3.24
N LEU A 25 2.39 21.86 -3.18
CA LEU A 25 2.53 23.12 -2.42
C LEU A 25 1.85 23.13 -1.04
N LYS A 26 1.16 22.04 -0.64
CA LYS A 26 0.52 21.94 0.69
C LYS A 26 1.16 20.92 1.64
N GLY A 27 2.02 20.04 1.14
CA GLY A 27 3.02 19.34 1.97
C GLY A 27 4.32 20.12 1.87
N ILE A 28 4.82 20.65 2.99
CA ILE A 28 6.05 21.43 3.04
C ILE A 28 7.23 20.53 2.63
N LEU A 29 7.59 20.59 1.34
CA LEU A 29 8.91 20.25 0.84
C LEU A 29 9.85 21.44 1.13
N PRO A 30 10.98 21.16 1.78
CA PRO A 30 12.24 21.65 1.29
C PRO A 30 13.20 20.47 1.19
N VAL A 31 13.01 19.61 0.19
CA VAL A 31 14.08 18.72 -0.28
C VAL A 31 14.29 18.96 -1.76
N ALA A 32 14.60 20.21 -2.09
CA ALA A 32 15.22 20.55 -3.35
C ALA A 32 16.51 21.30 -3.02
N GLY A 33 17.61 20.57 -3.14
CA GLY A 33 18.93 21.06 -3.52
C GLY A 33 19.34 22.43 -2.98
N THR A 34 19.89 22.47 -1.77
CA THR A 34 20.89 23.48 -1.41
C THR A 34 21.97 22.83 -0.56
N GLY A 35 23.13 22.54 -1.15
CA GLY A 35 24.37 22.44 -0.38
C GLY A 35 25.21 21.17 -0.45
N PHE A 36 25.19 20.38 -1.53
CA PHE A 36 26.35 19.53 -1.87
C PHE A 36 27.51 20.41 -2.38
N VAL A 37 28.04 21.28 -1.51
CA VAL A 37 29.30 21.99 -1.75
C VAL A 37 30.34 21.32 -0.88
N PHE A 38 31.18 20.51 -1.52
CA PHE A 38 32.47 19.98 -1.04
C PHE A 38 32.91 20.52 0.33
N ARG A 39 32.48 19.88 1.42
CA ARG A 39 32.96 20.20 2.76
C ARG A 39 33.85 19.07 3.26
N ASN A 40 35.16 19.32 3.12
CA ASN A 40 36.28 18.68 3.82
C ASN A 40 36.60 17.23 3.43
N GLN A 41 37.48 17.11 2.43
CA GLN A 41 38.20 15.89 2.02
C GLN A 41 39.23 15.36 3.05
N LEU A 42 39.05 15.66 4.34
CA LEU A 42 39.85 15.07 5.41
C LEU A 42 38.91 14.54 6.50
N PRO A 43 39.01 13.25 6.87
CA PRO A 43 38.16 12.64 7.89
C PRO A 43 38.45 13.32 9.23
N THR A 44 37.46 14.05 9.73
CA THR A 44 37.46 14.64 11.07
C THR A 44 36.26 14.09 11.83
N SER A 45 36.37 13.96 13.16
CA SER A 45 35.27 13.49 14.01
C SER A 45 34.00 14.35 13.88
N SER A 46 34.15 15.63 13.50
CA SER A 46 33.05 16.55 13.23
C SER A 46 32.24 16.15 11.98
N ASN A 47 32.89 15.65 10.93
CA ASN A 47 32.21 15.25 9.69
C ASN A 47 31.46 13.92 9.87
N ALA A 48 32.05 12.96 10.59
CA ALA A 48 31.35 11.71 10.90
C ALA A 48 30.14 11.93 11.83
N HIS A 49 30.26 12.86 12.79
CA HIS A 49 29.14 13.21 13.66
C HIS A 49 27.97 13.80 12.87
N SER A 50 28.23 14.73 11.93
CA SER A 50 27.17 15.32 11.11
C SER A 50 26.50 14.29 10.21
N ARG A 51 27.26 13.45 9.49
CA ARG A 51 26.67 12.43 8.61
C ARG A 51 25.80 11.42 9.35
N LEU A 52 26.21 10.98 10.54
CA LEU A 52 25.36 10.15 11.40
C LEU A 52 24.10 10.88 11.87
N THR A 53 24.17 12.18 12.14
CA THR A 53 22.99 12.99 12.51
C THR A 53 22.04 13.13 11.33
N ASP A 54 22.54 13.38 10.13
CA ASP A 54 21.73 13.52 8.92
C ASP A 54 20.95 12.21 8.63
N ALA A 55 21.58 11.04 8.81
CA ALA A 55 20.90 9.75 8.68
C ALA A 55 19.83 9.52 9.78
N GLU A 56 20.12 9.89 11.02
CA GLU A 56 19.15 9.80 12.13
C GLU A 56 17.96 10.74 11.91
N GLU A 57 18.18 11.95 11.39
CA GLU A 57 17.13 12.91 11.06
C GLU A 57 16.26 12.41 9.89
N SER A 58 16.88 11.83 8.86
CA SER A 58 16.16 11.19 7.75
C SER A 58 15.25 10.06 8.24
N ALA A 59 15.74 9.18 9.11
CA ALA A 59 14.95 8.11 9.73
C ALA A 59 13.79 8.66 10.58
N THR A 60 14.07 9.68 11.41
CA THR A 60 13.04 10.32 12.26
C THR A 60 11.93 10.95 11.42
N THR A 61 12.30 11.67 10.36
CA THR A 61 11.34 12.30 9.44
C THR A 61 10.49 11.25 8.71
N LEU A 62 11.10 10.12 8.32
CA LEU A 62 10.35 9.01 7.74
C LEU A 62 9.38 8.39 8.74
N ALA A 63 9.80 8.15 9.99
CA ALA A 63 8.94 7.65 11.05
C ALA A 63 7.70 8.54 11.25
N GLU A 64 7.92 9.85 11.42
CA GLU A 64 6.83 10.84 11.56
C GLU A 64 5.89 10.81 10.34
N ARG A 65 6.44 10.69 9.13
CA ARG A 65 5.63 10.62 7.91
C ARG A 65 4.79 9.35 7.84
N ILE A 66 5.33 8.21 8.24
CA ILE A 66 4.61 6.94 8.30
C ILE A 66 3.44 7.05 9.30
N GLU A 67 3.66 7.66 10.46
CA GLU A 67 2.63 7.81 11.50
C GLU A 67 1.43 8.66 11.08
N VAL A 68 1.66 9.71 10.29
CA VAL A 68 0.58 10.59 9.81
C VAL A 68 -0.07 10.10 8.50
N THR A 69 0.52 9.10 7.84
CA THR A 69 -0.02 8.55 6.60
C THR A 69 -1.05 7.47 6.92
N ASP A 70 -2.23 7.52 6.29
CA ASP A 70 -3.20 6.44 6.41
C ASP A 70 -2.75 5.23 5.58
N LEU A 71 -1.95 4.37 6.19
CA LEU A 71 -1.45 3.12 5.58
C LEU A 71 -2.57 2.14 5.20
N ARG A 72 -3.81 2.36 5.66
CA ARG A 72 -4.96 1.53 5.25
C ARG A 72 -5.44 1.89 3.85
N ASP A 73 -5.12 3.10 3.37
CA ASP A 73 -5.41 3.54 2.01
C ASP A 73 -4.35 2.99 1.05
N PRO A 74 -4.72 2.13 0.07
CA PRO A 74 -3.77 1.61 -0.91
C PRO A 74 -3.00 2.72 -1.65
N LEU A 75 -3.67 3.83 -2.00
CA LEU A 75 -3.08 4.91 -2.78
C LEU A 75 -2.04 5.70 -1.96
N LEU A 76 -2.29 5.93 -0.68
CA LEU A 76 -1.35 6.65 0.17
C LEU A 76 -0.17 5.77 0.56
N MET A 77 -0.42 4.47 0.79
CA MET A 77 0.62 3.51 1.13
C MET A 77 1.61 3.30 -0.02
N SER A 78 1.13 3.14 -1.26
CA SER A 78 2.02 3.05 -2.43
C SER A 78 2.84 4.32 -2.66
N GLY A 79 2.35 5.49 -2.26
CA GLY A 79 3.11 6.74 -2.29
C GLY A 79 4.27 6.82 -1.29
N LEU A 80 4.38 5.90 -0.34
CA LEU A 80 5.48 5.90 0.65
C LEU A 80 6.74 5.17 0.20
N THR A 81 6.64 4.23 -0.75
CA THR A 81 7.77 3.39 -1.20
C THR A 81 9.01 4.21 -1.56
N LEU A 82 8.86 5.21 -2.43
CA LEU A 82 9.96 6.10 -2.82
C LEU A 82 10.60 6.86 -1.64
N THR A 83 9.81 7.20 -0.61
CA THR A 83 10.34 7.90 0.56
C THR A 83 11.12 6.94 1.45
N VAL A 84 10.61 5.71 1.63
CA VAL A 84 11.30 4.65 2.38
C VAL A 84 12.61 4.28 1.69
N GLU A 85 12.60 4.09 0.37
CA GLU A 85 13.79 3.82 -0.45
C GLU A 85 14.85 4.93 -0.30
N GLY A 86 14.46 6.20 -0.40
CA GLY A 86 15.40 7.32 -0.23
C GLY A 86 16.04 7.37 1.15
N THR A 87 15.30 7.05 2.21
CA THR A 87 15.86 6.94 3.57
C THR A 87 16.77 5.73 3.71
N ILE A 88 16.42 4.58 3.13
CA ILE A 88 17.29 3.38 3.07
C ILE A 88 18.61 3.72 2.38
N GLU A 89 18.57 4.38 1.23
CA GLU A 89 19.77 4.82 0.49
C GLU A 89 20.63 5.76 1.34
N THR A 90 20.01 6.75 1.99
CA THR A 90 20.71 7.71 2.88
C THR A 90 21.42 7.01 4.03
N ILE A 91 20.73 6.11 4.75
CA ILE A 91 21.32 5.37 5.87
C ILE A 91 22.45 4.45 5.35
N THR A 92 22.22 3.77 4.23
CA THR A 92 23.21 2.88 3.62
C THR A 92 24.49 3.63 3.23
N GLU A 93 24.36 4.81 2.61
CA GLU A 93 25.50 5.65 2.23
C GLU A 93 26.29 6.10 3.46
N VAL A 94 25.62 6.46 4.55
CA VAL A 94 26.26 6.89 5.79
C VAL A 94 27.00 5.72 6.47
N LEU A 95 26.39 4.54 6.51
CA LEU A 95 26.99 3.34 7.11
C LEU A 95 28.22 2.85 6.34
N HIS A 96 28.26 3.00 5.01
CA HIS A 96 29.39 2.57 4.17
C HIS A 96 30.48 3.64 3.98
N ASP A 97 30.35 4.79 4.62
CA ASP A 97 31.31 5.88 4.44
C ASP A 97 32.59 5.68 5.23
N ALA A 98 33.72 5.92 4.56
CA ALA A 98 35.05 5.74 5.12
C ALA A 98 35.34 6.67 6.31
N THR A 99 34.79 7.89 6.33
CA THR A 99 34.96 8.86 7.43
C THR A 99 34.22 8.42 8.69
N VAL A 100 33.02 7.83 8.54
CA VAL A 100 32.25 7.25 9.65
C VAL A 100 32.98 6.02 10.19
N THR A 101 33.38 5.10 9.31
CA THR A 101 34.13 3.89 9.66
C THR A 101 35.42 4.23 10.41
N GLN A 102 36.20 5.18 9.91
CA GLN A 102 37.44 5.62 10.54
C GLN A 102 37.19 6.29 11.90
N SER A 103 36.15 7.10 12.02
CA SER A 103 35.81 7.77 13.28
C SER A 103 35.37 6.80 14.37
N VAL A 104 34.59 5.77 14.01
CA VAL A 104 34.24 4.66 14.90
C VAL A 104 35.50 3.93 15.36
N TRP A 105 36.40 3.58 14.42
CA TRP A 105 37.65 2.90 14.76
C TRP A 105 38.51 3.71 15.74
N ILE A 106 38.68 5.02 15.52
CA ILE A 106 39.44 5.91 16.41
C ILE A 106 38.79 5.92 17.81
N ALA A 107 37.47 6.09 17.88
CA ALA A 107 36.74 6.14 19.14
C ALA A 107 36.82 4.83 19.93
N GLU A 108 36.73 3.68 19.26
CA GLU A 108 36.91 2.37 19.88
C GLU A 108 38.34 2.15 20.39
N LYS A 109 39.36 2.62 19.66
CA LYS A 109 40.75 2.57 20.16
C LYS A 109 40.94 3.43 21.40
N GLN A 110 40.40 4.65 21.42
CA GLN A 110 40.45 5.52 22.61
C GLN A 110 39.72 4.88 23.80
N ARG A 111 38.57 4.25 23.57
CA ARG A 111 37.82 3.51 24.60
C ARG A 111 38.61 2.34 25.17
N ASN A 112 39.26 1.54 24.32
CA ASN A 112 40.08 0.41 24.75
C ASN A 112 41.25 0.86 25.63
N VAL A 113 41.91 1.99 25.28
CA VAL A 113 42.95 2.58 26.13
C VAL A 113 42.37 3.00 27.48
N ALA A 114 41.22 3.69 27.50
CA ALA A 114 40.55 4.07 28.74
C ALA A 114 40.15 2.87 29.61
N ASN A 115 39.73 1.76 28.98
CA ASN A 115 39.39 0.52 29.68
C ASN A 115 40.62 -0.16 30.30
N VAL A 116 41.78 -0.12 29.64
CA VAL A 116 43.04 -0.61 30.26
C VAL A 116 43.42 0.26 31.46
N LEU A 117 43.18 1.57 31.38
CA LEU A 117 43.48 2.51 32.45
C LEU A 117 42.51 2.43 33.63
N SER A 118 41.29 1.89 33.47
CA SER A 118 40.30 1.77 34.56
C SER A 118 40.68 0.76 35.64
N VAL A 119 41.75 -0.01 35.44
CA VAL A 119 42.37 -0.86 36.49
C VAL A 119 43.01 0.00 37.60
N ILE A 120 43.30 1.28 37.33
CA ILE A 120 43.83 2.23 38.31
C ILE A 120 42.69 2.71 39.22
N PRO A 121 42.82 2.61 40.57
CA PRO A 121 41.81 3.08 41.50
C PRO A 121 41.45 4.56 41.28
N GLY A 122 40.16 4.86 41.14
CA GLY A 122 39.63 6.22 40.92
C GLY A 122 39.33 6.57 39.46
N ILE A 123 39.63 5.69 38.50
CA ILE A 123 39.25 5.87 37.09
C ILE A 123 37.99 5.02 36.80
N ALA A 124 36.92 5.67 36.34
CA ALA A 124 35.70 4.98 35.95
C ALA A 124 35.93 4.13 34.69
N SER A 125 35.32 2.94 34.64
CA SER A 125 35.33 2.13 33.42
C SER A 125 34.52 2.83 32.33
N PRO A 126 35.03 2.87 31.09
CA PRO A 126 34.26 3.43 29.98
C PRO A 126 33.04 2.56 29.65
N PRO A 127 32.05 3.07 28.91
CA PRO A 127 30.92 2.26 28.43
C PRO A 127 31.38 1.08 27.55
N SER A 128 30.49 0.10 27.37
CA SER A 128 30.76 -1.13 26.59
C SER A 128 31.05 -0.86 25.11
N GLN A 129 30.56 0.25 24.56
CA GLN A 129 30.81 0.73 23.21
C GLN A 129 31.04 2.25 23.22
N SER A 130 31.75 2.74 22.20
CA SER A 130 31.88 4.18 21.97
C SER A 130 30.58 4.77 21.39
N ARG A 131 30.34 6.06 21.65
CA ARG A 131 29.14 6.77 21.14
C ARG A 131 28.92 6.60 19.62
N PRO A 132 29.91 6.80 18.74
CA PRO A 132 29.69 6.60 17.31
C PRO A 132 29.43 5.14 16.94
N ALA A 133 30.02 4.16 17.65
CA ALA A 133 29.72 2.74 17.44
C ALA A 133 28.26 2.41 17.80
N THR A 134 27.76 2.93 18.93
CA THR A 134 26.34 2.76 19.31
C THR A 134 25.39 3.39 18.31
N ARG A 135 25.71 4.56 17.75
CA ARG A 135 24.90 5.20 16.69
C ARG A 135 24.89 4.37 15.40
N VAL A 136 26.04 3.83 15.00
CA VAL A 136 26.13 2.93 13.84
C VAL A 136 25.28 1.68 14.05
N ALA A 137 25.40 1.00 15.19
CA ALA A 137 24.58 -0.18 15.49
C ALA A 137 23.08 0.13 15.50
N ARG A 138 22.70 1.32 16.01
CA ARG A 138 21.32 1.80 15.98
C ARG A 138 20.82 2.00 14.54
N LEU A 139 21.61 2.64 13.69
CA LEU A 139 21.28 2.86 12.27
C LEU A 139 21.25 1.56 11.46
N GLU A 140 22.10 0.57 11.77
CA GLU A 140 22.05 -0.76 11.16
C GLU A 140 20.73 -1.49 11.47
N ALA A 141 20.27 -1.42 12.72
CA ALA A 141 19.00 -2.01 13.12
C ALA A 141 17.80 -1.29 12.48
N VAL A 142 17.84 0.05 12.40
CA VAL A 142 16.84 0.88 11.72
C VAL A 142 16.80 0.58 10.22
N LEU A 143 17.97 0.43 9.58
CA LEU A 143 18.07 0.05 8.18
C LEU A 143 17.40 -1.31 7.94
N THR A 144 17.64 -2.29 8.81
CA THR A 144 17.03 -3.62 8.71
C THR A 144 15.51 -3.55 8.79
N TYR A 145 14.97 -2.74 9.72
CA TYR A 145 13.54 -2.51 9.82
C TYR A 145 12.97 -1.88 8.54
N TYR A 146 13.56 -0.78 8.05
CA TYR A 146 13.04 -0.09 6.88
C TYR A 146 13.17 -0.89 5.60
N GLN A 147 14.22 -1.69 5.44
CA GLN A 147 14.33 -2.66 4.34
C GLN A 147 13.20 -3.67 4.38
N SER A 148 12.95 -4.28 5.55
CA SER A 148 11.85 -5.24 5.71
C SER A 148 10.49 -4.57 5.44
N LEU A 149 10.27 -3.35 5.94
CA LEU A 149 9.05 -2.59 5.68
C LEU A 149 8.90 -2.26 4.19
N ASN A 150 9.99 -1.90 3.51
CA ASN A 150 9.97 -1.58 2.09
C ASN A 150 9.53 -2.77 1.24
N ASP A 151 9.98 -3.98 1.57
CA ASP A 151 9.58 -5.20 0.86
C ASP A 151 8.05 -5.39 0.94
N VAL A 152 7.45 -5.17 2.12
CA VAL A 152 5.99 -5.23 2.30
C VAL A 152 5.27 -4.17 1.46
N LEU A 153 5.75 -2.93 1.52
CA LEU A 153 5.13 -1.80 0.83
C LEU A 153 5.23 -1.95 -0.70
N GLN A 154 6.38 -2.41 -1.21
CA GLN A 154 6.57 -2.68 -2.63
C GLN A 154 5.66 -3.79 -3.12
N TYR A 155 5.55 -4.89 -2.36
CA TYR A 155 4.65 -5.98 -2.73
C TYR A 155 3.20 -5.51 -2.79
N ALA A 156 2.72 -4.82 -1.75
CA ALA A 156 1.34 -4.36 -1.72
C ALA A 156 1.05 -3.27 -2.77
N ALA A 157 2.04 -2.44 -3.13
CA ALA A 157 1.94 -1.49 -4.24
C ALA A 157 1.88 -2.20 -5.61
N SER A 158 2.66 -3.27 -5.80
CA SER A 158 2.59 -4.11 -7.01
C SER A 158 1.20 -4.73 -7.16
N THR A 159 0.68 -5.35 -6.09
CA THR A 159 -0.67 -5.93 -6.11
C THR A 159 -1.75 -4.90 -6.41
N GLN A 160 -1.62 -3.69 -5.85
CA GLN A 160 -2.53 -2.59 -6.17
C GLN A 160 -2.47 -2.23 -7.66
N HIS A 161 -1.25 -2.14 -8.22
CA HIS A 161 -1.07 -1.84 -9.64
C HIS A 161 -1.73 -2.90 -10.51
N ASP A 162 -1.47 -4.18 -10.25
CA ASP A 162 -2.04 -5.29 -11.00
C ASP A 162 -3.58 -5.27 -10.93
N LEU A 163 -4.15 -5.06 -9.74
CA LEU A 163 -5.59 -4.87 -9.57
C LEU A 163 -6.14 -3.67 -10.35
N ALA A 164 -5.40 -2.56 -10.42
CA ALA A 164 -5.81 -1.37 -11.18
C ALA A 164 -5.86 -1.66 -12.69
N THR A 165 -4.89 -2.44 -13.21
CA THR A 165 -4.87 -2.84 -14.63
C THR A 165 -6.04 -3.75 -15.00
N ILE A 166 -6.62 -4.45 -14.02
CA ILE A 166 -7.80 -5.30 -14.20
C ILE A 166 -9.10 -4.50 -14.04
N GLU A 167 -9.18 -3.64 -13.02
CA GLU A 167 -10.39 -2.87 -12.68
C GLU A 167 -10.86 -2.02 -13.86
N PHE A 168 -9.95 -1.31 -14.50
CA PHE A 168 -10.31 -0.35 -15.55
C PHE A 168 -10.98 -1.04 -16.77
N PRO A 169 -10.40 -2.05 -17.42
CA PRO A 169 -11.06 -2.79 -18.50
C PRO A 169 -12.34 -3.52 -18.04
N ALA A 170 -12.36 -4.05 -16.80
CA ALA A 170 -13.54 -4.71 -16.27
C ALA A 170 -14.74 -3.76 -16.19
N LEU A 171 -14.54 -2.52 -15.74
CA LEU A 171 -15.61 -1.53 -15.60
C LEU A 171 -16.03 -0.90 -16.94
N HIS A 172 -15.09 -0.69 -17.85
CA HIS A 172 -15.32 0.02 -19.13
C HIS A 172 -15.77 -0.91 -20.25
N ASP A 173 -15.09 -2.03 -20.42
CA ASP A 173 -15.28 -2.93 -21.55
C ASP A 173 -16.03 -4.19 -21.15
N GLY A 174 -16.16 -4.47 -19.84
CA GLY A 174 -16.67 -5.75 -19.36
C GLY A 174 -15.71 -6.91 -19.69
N ALA A 175 -14.44 -6.59 -19.96
CA ALA A 175 -13.43 -7.58 -20.27
C ALA A 175 -13.13 -8.43 -19.04
N ARG A 176 -13.17 -9.77 -19.21
CA ARG A 176 -12.66 -10.65 -18.17
C ARG A 176 -11.14 -10.70 -18.24
N PRO A 177 -10.44 -10.51 -17.11
CA PRO A 177 -9.00 -10.68 -17.06
C PRO A 177 -8.61 -12.15 -17.28
N GLU A 178 -7.38 -12.39 -17.71
CA GLU A 178 -6.83 -13.75 -17.87
C GLU A 178 -6.69 -14.48 -16.53
N GLN A 179 -6.34 -13.73 -15.48
CA GLN A 179 -6.25 -14.18 -14.10
C GLN A 179 -7.37 -13.54 -13.28
N ALA A 180 -8.02 -14.30 -12.39
CA ALA A 180 -9.06 -13.74 -11.54
C ALA A 180 -8.45 -12.72 -10.57
N PRO A 181 -9.09 -11.56 -10.31
CA PRO A 181 -8.56 -10.55 -9.40
C PRO A 181 -8.14 -11.11 -8.02
N PRO A 182 -8.89 -12.05 -7.38
CA PRO A 182 -8.47 -12.61 -6.09
C PRO A 182 -7.14 -13.36 -6.15
N ASP A 183 -6.79 -13.92 -7.30
CA ASP A 183 -5.55 -14.68 -7.48
C ASP A 183 -4.31 -13.77 -7.61
N VAL A 184 -4.50 -12.45 -7.72
CA VAL A 184 -3.41 -11.47 -7.81
C VAL A 184 -2.82 -11.16 -6.42
N LEU A 185 -3.62 -11.32 -5.36
CA LEU A 185 -3.21 -11.02 -4.00
C LEU A 185 -2.76 -12.28 -3.26
N ASP A 186 -1.47 -12.36 -2.92
CA ASP A 186 -0.97 -13.34 -1.95
C ASP A 186 -0.93 -12.70 -0.55
N SER A 187 -2.03 -12.83 0.19
CA SER A 187 -2.13 -12.29 1.54
C SER A 187 -1.17 -12.97 2.52
N ASP A 188 -0.81 -14.24 2.30
CA ASP A 188 0.10 -14.97 3.19
C ASP A 188 1.54 -14.42 3.08
N VAL A 189 1.96 -14.04 1.87
CA VAL A 189 3.24 -13.37 1.64
C VAL A 189 3.29 -12.02 2.36
N ILE A 190 2.25 -11.19 2.23
CA ILE A 190 2.22 -9.87 2.88
C ILE A 190 2.20 -10.00 4.40
N GLU A 191 1.38 -10.91 4.94
CA GLU A 191 1.30 -11.15 6.38
C GLU A 191 2.65 -11.63 6.94
N THR A 192 3.33 -12.52 6.22
CA THR A 192 4.67 -13.01 6.62
C THR A 192 5.69 -11.88 6.63
N SER A 193 5.81 -11.12 5.53
CA SER A 193 6.75 -10.00 5.45
C SER A 193 6.44 -8.89 6.45
N ASN A 194 5.16 -8.63 6.74
CA ASN A 194 4.74 -7.68 7.77
C ASN A 194 5.18 -8.12 9.17
N ASP A 195 5.05 -9.42 9.50
CA ASP A 195 5.53 -9.96 10.77
C ASP A 195 7.06 -9.92 10.87
N GLU A 196 7.79 -10.14 9.77
CA GLU A 196 9.25 -9.96 9.71
C GLU A 196 9.67 -8.52 9.97
N ALA A 197 9.01 -7.54 9.33
CA ALA A 197 9.25 -6.13 9.57
C ALA A 197 8.96 -5.74 11.03
N ARG A 198 7.84 -6.21 11.57
CA ARG A 198 7.46 -6.01 12.99
C ARG A 198 8.55 -6.53 13.94
N LYS A 199 9.00 -7.78 13.75
CA LYS A 199 10.07 -8.40 14.54
C LYS A 199 11.42 -7.70 14.39
N ALA A 200 11.72 -7.14 13.22
CA ALA A 200 12.92 -6.33 13.02
C ALA A 200 12.86 -5.03 13.85
N GLY A 201 11.70 -4.37 13.85
CA GLY A 201 11.46 -3.17 14.65
C GLY A 201 11.54 -3.44 16.16
N GLU A 202 10.87 -4.48 16.65
CA GLU A 202 10.90 -4.87 18.07
C GLU A 202 12.33 -5.10 18.56
N ARG A 203 13.13 -5.87 17.81
CA ARG A 203 14.54 -6.11 18.13
C ARG A 203 15.35 -4.82 18.13
N ALA A 204 15.13 -3.92 17.17
CA ALA A 204 15.82 -2.64 17.12
C ALA A 204 15.52 -1.76 18.36
N VAL A 205 14.29 -1.81 18.87
CA VAL A 205 13.92 -1.11 20.11
C VAL A 205 14.56 -1.76 21.33
N GLU A 206 14.47 -3.08 21.45
CA GLU A 206 14.93 -3.84 22.64
C GLU A 206 16.45 -3.90 22.76
N GLU A 207 17.17 -4.17 21.66
CA GLU A 207 18.60 -4.47 21.69
C GLU A 207 19.47 -3.21 21.60
N VAL A 208 19.05 -2.20 20.85
CA VAL A 208 19.85 -0.99 20.56
C VAL A 208 19.12 0.34 20.82
N SER A 209 17.95 0.31 21.47
CA SER A 209 17.18 1.51 21.84
C SER A 209 16.89 2.45 20.66
N ALA A 210 16.50 1.86 19.52
CA ALA A 210 16.23 2.58 18.27
C ALA A 210 14.86 3.28 18.21
N GLY A 211 14.00 3.16 19.23
CA GLY A 211 12.60 3.59 19.15
C GLY A 211 12.36 5.08 18.81
N SER A 212 13.36 5.95 18.93
CA SER A 212 13.26 7.35 18.48
C SER A 212 13.41 7.55 16.96
N LEU A 213 13.82 6.52 16.23
CA LEU A 213 14.06 6.53 14.78
C LEU A 213 13.06 5.67 14.00
N LEU A 214 12.11 5.07 14.70
CA LEU A 214 11.16 4.13 14.16
C LEU A 214 9.76 4.68 14.40
N PRO A 215 8.80 4.42 13.50
CA PRO A 215 7.40 4.72 13.78
C PRO A 215 6.86 3.77 14.87
N GLU A 216 5.63 4.01 15.33
CA GLU A 216 4.89 3.07 16.17
C GLU A 216 4.68 1.70 15.49
N ILE A 217 5.60 0.75 15.74
CA ILE A 217 5.74 -0.54 15.03
C ILE A 217 4.42 -1.35 14.99
N GLU A 218 3.77 -1.50 16.14
CA GLU A 218 2.52 -2.28 16.25
C GLU A 218 1.37 -1.61 15.49
N GLN A 219 1.32 -0.28 15.48
CA GLN A 219 0.32 0.46 14.71
C GLN A 219 0.54 0.29 13.21
N VAL A 220 1.79 0.39 12.75
CA VAL A 220 2.16 0.17 11.34
C VAL A 220 1.77 -1.24 10.90
N ALA A 221 2.13 -2.26 11.67
CA ALA A 221 1.80 -3.65 11.35
C ALA A 221 0.28 -3.90 11.28
N ALA A 222 -0.49 -3.32 12.21
CA ALA A 222 -1.95 -3.42 12.23
C ALA A 222 -2.60 -2.71 11.04
N HIS A 223 -2.07 -1.53 10.64
CA HIS A 223 -2.57 -0.81 9.48
C HIS A 223 -2.29 -1.55 8.18
N ILE A 224 -1.08 -2.12 8.00
CA ILE A 224 -0.75 -2.97 6.84
C ILE A 224 -1.69 -4.17 6.76
N THR A 225 -1.94 -4.86 7.88
CA THR A 225 -2.89 -5.98 7.93
C THR A 225 -4.29 -5.55 7.49
N THR A 226 -4.75 -4.39 7.95
CA THR A 226 -6.05 -3.83 7.55
C THR A 226 -6.07 -3.47 6.06
N GLN A 227 -4.96 -2.96 5.53
CA GLN A 227 -4.82 -2.62 4.12
C GLN A 227 -4.94 -3.84 3.22
N VAL A 228 -4.33 -4.96 3.60
CA VAL A 228 -4.45 -6.25 2.87
C VAL A 228 -5.91 -6.71 2.81
N GLN A 229 -6.64 -6.58 3.92
CA GLN A 229 -8.07 -6.88 3.96
C GLN A 229 -8.88 -5.98 3.02
N ILE A 230 -8.53 -4.69 2.95
CA ILE A 230 -9.15 -3.72 2.03
C ILE A 230 -8.86 -4.09 0.57
N GLN A 231 -7.61 -4.44 0.22
CA GLN A 231 -7.26 -4.89 -1.13
C GLN A 231 -7.99 -6.18 -1.51
N ASN A 232 -8.08 -7.15 -0.59
CA ASN A 232 -8.83 -8.39 -0.82
C ASN A 232 -10.33 -8.10 -1.05
N GLN A 233 -10.89 -7.19 -0.26
CA GLN A 233 -12.27 -6.76 -0.43
C GLN A 233 -12.48 -6.09 -1.80
N LEU A 234 -11.62 -5.16 -2.19
CA LEU A 234 -11.65 -4.51 -3.51
C LEU A 234 -11.53 -5.53 -4.65
N SER A 235 -10.59 -6.46 -4.55
CA SER A 235 -10.38 -7.54 -5.52
C SER A 235 -11.62 -8.43 -5.68
N THR A 236 -12.20 -8.91 -4.57
CA THR A 236 -13.46 -9.66 -4.55
C THR A 236 -14.61 -8.86 -5.16
N THR A 237 -14.61 -7.55 -4.95
CA THR A 237 -15.63 -6.64 -5.47
C THR A 237 -15.58 -6.51 -6.99
N VAL A 238 -14.38 -6.38 -7.56
CA VAL A 238 -14.16 -6.36 -9.01
C VAL A 238 -14.61 -7.68 -9.63
N GLN A 239 -14.26 -8.82 -9.03
CA GLN A 239 -14.70 -10.13 -9.51
C GLN A 239 -16.22 -10.27 -9.47
N ALA A 240 -16.87 -9.87 -8.37
CA ALA A 240 -18.31 -9.88 -8.27
C ALA A 240 -18.99 -8.96 -9.29
N TYR A 241 -18.38 -7.82 -9.64
CA TYR A 241 -18.90 -6.93 -10.67
C TYR A 241 -19.00 -7.64 -12.03
N LEU A 242 -17.95 -8.38 -12.40
CA LEU A 242 -17.86 -9.17 -13.62
C LEU A 242 -18.87 -10.33 -13.62
N ASP A 243 -18.87 -11.14 -12.55
CA ASP A 243 -19.74 -12.32 -12.44
C ASP A 243 -21.22 -11.94 -12.49
N THR A 244 -21.61 -10.90 -11.76
CA THR A 244 -22.99 -10.42 -11.78
C THR A 244 -23.38 -9.84 -13.13
N GLY A 245 -22.45 -9.21 -13.85
CA GLY A 245 -22.66 -8.76 -15.23
C GLY A 245 -23.01 -9.90 -16.18
N GLU A 246 -22.25 -11.00 -16.15
CA GLU A 246 -22.47 -12.17 -17.00
C GLU A 246 -23.81 -12.86 -16.71
N PHE A 247 -24.14 -13.05 -15.43
CA PHE A 247 -25.43 -13.62 -15.04
C PHE A 247 -26.62 -12.74 -15.48
N ILE A 248 -26.48 -11.41 -15.38
CA ILE A 248 -27.49 -10.47 -15.86
C ILE A 248 -27.68 -10.57 -17.37
N GLU A 249 -26.58 -10.54 -18.14
CA GLU A 249 -26.64 -10.63 -19.61
C GLU A 249 -27.29 -11.96 -20.04
N THR A 250 -26.85 -13.07 -19.46
CA THR A 250 -27.41 -14.38 -19.74
C THR A 250 -28.90 -14.44 -19.37
N GLY A 251 -29.27 -13.90 -18.21
CA GLY A 251 -30.66 -13.80 -17.77
C GLY A 251 -31.53 -12.99 -18.73
N ALA A 252 -31.06 -11.83 -19.18
CA ALA A 252 -31.75 -10.97 -20.15
C ALA A 252 -31.98 -11.70 -21.48
N ARG A 253 -30.96 -12.36 -22.04
CA ARG A 253 -31.07 -13.16 -23.26
C ARG A 253 -32.08 -14.30 -23.12
N LYS A 254 -32.13 -14.97 -21.97
CA LYS A 254 -33.12 -16.02 -21.70
C LYS A 254 -34.54 -15.45 -21.59
N HIS A 255 -34.68 -14.28 -20.99
CA HIS A 255 -35.97 -13.58 -20.88
C HIS A 255 -36.51 -13.22 -22.27
N GLU A 256 -35.68 -12.66 -23.14
CA GLU A 256 -36.02 -12.34 -24.54
C GLU A 256 -36.44 -13.58 -25.36
N GLN A 257 -35.88 -14.75 -25.04
CA GLN A 257 -36.25 -16.04 -25.65
C GLN A 257 -37.52 -16.67 -25.05
N GLY A 258 -38.19 -16.00 -24.12
CA GLY A 258 -39.37 -16.53 -23.41
C GLY A 258 -39.04 -17.65 -22.39
N LYS A 259 -37.76 -17.91 -22.09
CA LYS A 259 -37.32 -18.95 -21.15
C LYS A 259 -37.29 -18.40 -19.72
N LEU A 260 -38.46 -18.06 -19.19
CA LEU A 260 -38.59 -17.27 -17.95
C LEU A 260 -38.01 -17.96 -16.71
N ASP A 261 -38.17 -19.27 -16.55
CA ASP A 261 -37.56 -19.99 -15.42
C ASP A 261 -36.03 -19.97 -15.47
N GLN A 262 -35.45 -20.07 -16.67
CA GLN A 262 -33.99 -19.98 -16.83
C GLN A 262 -33.51 -18.56 -16.55
N ALA A 263 -34.20 -17.54 -17.07
CA ALA A 263 -33.90 -16.13 -16.78
C ALA A 263 -33.93 -15.84 -15.28
N ARG A 264 -34.98 -16.32 -14.59
CA ARG A 264 -35.15 -16.17 -13.14
C ARG A 264 -33.98 -16.77 -12.36
N ASN A 265 -33.51 -17.95 -12.74
CA ASN A 265 -32.38 -18.60 -12.08
C ASN A 265 -31.09 -17.82 -12.27
N GLN A 266 -30.86 -17.26 -13.47
CA GLN A 266 -29.70 -16.40 -13.74
C GLN A 266 -29.74 -15.10 -12.93
N PHE A 267 -30.88 -14.42 -12.86
CA PHE A 267 -31.01 -13.21 -12.03
C PHE A 267 -30.87 -13.49 -10.52
N ARG A 268 -31.25 -14.69 -10.06
CA ARG A 268 -30.99 -15.12 -8.67
C ARG A 268 -29.50 -15.35 -8.43
N ALA A 269 -28.82 -16.07 -9.33
CA ALA A 269 -27.38 -16.28 -9.25
C ALA A 269 -26.63 -14.93 -9.22
N ALA A 270 -27.02 -13.97 -10.07
CA ALA A 270 -26.49 -12.60 -10.03
C ALA A 270 -26.70 -11.93 -8.67
N LYS A 271 -27.85 -12.14 -8.03
CA LYS A 271 -28.12 -11.52 -6.72
C LYS A 271 -27.32 -12.17 -5.59
N GLU A 272 -27.16 -13.49 -5.65
CA GLU A 272 -26.42 -14.28 -4.67
C GLU A 272 -24.91 -14.07 -4.77
N ALA A 273 -24.40 -13.74 -5.95
CA ALA A 273 -22.99 -13.42 -6.18
C ALA A 273 -22.57 -12.03 -5.66
N ILE A 274 -23.50 -11.19 -5.18
CA ILE A 274 -23.16 -9.90 -4.57
C ILE A 274 -22.59 -10.14 -3.16
N PRO A 275 -21.32 -9.77 -2.87
CA PRO A 275 -20.71 -10.00 -1.57
C PRO A 275 -21.39 -9.18 -0.47
N LYS A 276 -21.67 -9.82 0.68
CA LYS A 276 -22.30 -9.15 1.83
C LYS A 276 -21.40 -8.08 2.44
N ASP A 277 -20.09 -8.32 2.47
CA ASP A 277 -19.15 -7.41 3.11
C ASP A 277 -19.04 -6.09 2.34
N VAL A 278 -19.17 -6.12 1.01
CA VAL A 278 -19.24 -4.92 0.18
C VAL A 278 -20.52 -4.13 0.43
N LEU A 279 -21.66 -4.80 0.63
CA LEU A 279 -22.92 -4.14 0.94
C LEU A 279 -22.89 -3.38 2.28
N ASN A 280 -21.96 -3.74 3.17
CA ASN A 280 -21.77 -3.11 4.48
C ASN A 280 -20.58 -2.13 4.50
N SER A 281 -19.84 -1.97 3.40
CA SER A 281 -18.66 -1.11 3.38
C SER A 281 -19.00 0.36 3.15
N ASP A 282 -18.56 1.21 4.07
CA ASP A 282 -18.64 2.67 3.98
C ASP A 282 -17.28 3.32 3.71
N GLN A 283 -16.26 2.51 3.45
CA GLN A 283 -14.88 2.94 3.33
C GLN A 283 -14.66 3.77 2.05
N PRO A 284 -13.92 4.89 2.14
CA PRO A 284 -13.63 5.76 0.99
C PRO A 284 -12.42 5.28 0.17
N TYR A 285 -11.94 4.05 0.35
CA TYR A 285 -10.75 3.53 -0.29
C TYR A 285 -11.04 3.02 -1.71
N ALA A 286 -10.09 3.21 -2.62
CA ALA A 286 -10.15 2.78 -4.02
C ALA A 286 -8.82 2.11 -4.42
N ILE A 287 -8.85 1.30 -5.48
CA ILE A 287 -7.63 0.71 -6.06
C ILE A 287 -6.83 1.79 -6.82
N SER A 288 -7.52 2.67 -7.54
CA SER A 288 -6.94 3.70 -8.40
C SER A 288 -7.58 5.08 -8.12
N HIS A 289 -6.88 6.17 -8.46
CA HIS A 289 -7.38 7.53 -8.24
C HIS A 289 -8.70 7.84 -8.96
N ASP A 290 -8.84 7.30 -10.17
CA ASP A 290 -10.04 7.45 -11.01
C ASP A 290 -11.01 6.27 -10.87
N GLY A 291 -10.72 5.36 -9.93
CA GLY A 291 -11.51 4.16 -9.67
C GLY A 291 -12.63 4.39 -8.67
N PRO A 292 -13.68 3.55 -8.70
CA PRO A 292 -14.72 3.56 -7.68
C PRO A 292 -14.17 3.19 -6.31
N THR A 293 -14.66 3.88 -5.27
CA THR A 293 -14.38 3.50 -3.88
C THR A 293 -15.22 2.27 -3.47
N LEU A 294 -14.86 1.61 -2.36
CA LEU A 294 -15.71 0.58 -1.74
C LEU A 294 -17.13 1.09 -1.43
N ARG A 295 -17.28 2.38 -1.08
CA ARG A 295 -18.57 3.03 -0.90
C ARG A 295 -19.35 3.16 -2.21
N ASP A 296 -18.67 3.44 -3.32
CA ASP A 296 -19.29 3.51 -4.65
C ASP A 296 -19.74 2.12 -5.10
N TYR A 297 -18.91 1.10 -4.89
CA TYR A 297 -19.29 -0.30 -5.10
C TYR A 297 -20.48 -0.73 -4.26
N ARG A 298 -20.55 -0.34 -2.98
CA ARG A 298 -21.75 -0.58 -2.15
C ARG A 298 -22.99 0.03 -2.82
N THR A 299 -22.90 1.28 -3.24
CA THR A 299 -24.02 2.00 -3.86
C THR A 299 -24.42 1.34 -5.18
N HIS A 300 -23.44 0.93 -5.98
CA HIS A 300 -23.63 0.16 -7.20
C HIS A 300 -24.38 -1.15 -6.93
N PHE A 301 -23.88 -1.98 -6.01
CA PHE A 301 -24.47 -3.28 -5.72
C PHE A 301 -25.83 -3.18 -5.04
N SER A 302 -26.09 -2.15 -4.24
CA SER A 302 -27.41 -1.86 -3.69
C SER A 302 -28.44 -1.60 -4.81
N LYS A 303 -28.13 -0.70 -5.75
CA LYS A 303 -28.98 -0.42 -6.91
C LYS A 303 -29.14 -1.65 -7.81
N ARG A 304 -28.03 -2.36 -8.09
CA ARG A 304 -28.05 -3.61 -8.87
C ARG A 304 -28.95 -4.66 -8.21
N GLY A 305 -28.88 -4.82 -6.89
CA GLY A 305 -29.75 -5.72 -6.13
C GLY A 305 -31.23 -5.33 -6.21
N GLN A 306 -31.57 -4.05 -6.21
CA GLN A 306 -32.94 -3.56 -6.44
C GLN A 306 -33.42 -3.92 -7.85
N GLY A 307 -32.60 -3.69 -8.87
CA GLY A 307 -32.89 -4.07 -10.25
C GLY A 307 -33.11 -5.58 -10.41
N LEU A 308 -32.22 -6.39 -9.83
CA LEU A 308 -32.34 -7.86 -9.84
C LEU A 308 -33.63 -8.36 -9.21
N ASN A 309 -34.10 -7.74 -8.12
CA ASN A 309 -35.40 -8.09 -7.53
C ASN A 309 -36.56 -7.87 -8.51
N ARG A 310 -36.51 -6.79 -9.31
CA ARG A 310 -37.52 -6.48 -10.34
C ARG A 310 -37.44 -7.47 -11.49
N LEU A 311 -36.24 -7.79 -11.98
CA LEU A 311 -36.02 -8.78 -13.05
C LEU A 311 -36.48 -10.18 -12.64
N ILE A 312 -36.19 -10.61 -11.40
CA ILE A 312 -36.70 -11.87 -10.85
C ILE A 312 -38.24 -11.86 -10.79
N ALA A 313 -38.85 -10.73 -10.41
CA ALA A 313 -40.29 -10.59 -10.32
C ALA A 313 -40.98 -10.49 -11.69
N ALA A 314 -40.27 -10.08 -12.74
CA ALA A 314 -40.75 -10.09 -14.13
C ALA A 314 -40.85 -11.51 -14.69
N CYS A 315 -40.01 -12.43 -14.21
CA CYS A 315 -39.99 -13.83 -14.68
C CYS A 315 -41.06 -14.73 -14.03
N LYS A 316 -42.06 -14.18 -13.33
CA LYS A 316 -43.10 -14.99 -12.70
C LYS A 316 -44.13 -15.42 -13.76
N SER A 317 -44.59 -16.66 -13.68
CA SER A 317 -45.54 -17.24 -14.65
C SER A 317 -47.00 -16.80 -14.46
N ASP A 318 -47.32 -16.14 -13.34
CA ASP A 318 -48.68 -15.77 -12.92
C ASP A 318 -49.04 -14.30 -13.19
N ILE A 319 -48.16 -13.55 -13.87
CA ILE A 319 -48.40 -12.16 -14.23
C ILE A 319 -48.62 -12.02 -15.74
N ASP A 320 -49.39 -11.02 -16.15
CA ASP A 320 -49.61 -10.71 -17.55
C ASP A 320 -48.36 -10.08 -18.20
N ALA A 321 -48.31 -10.14 -19.53
CA ALA A 321 -47.18 -9.65 -20.31
C ALA A 321 -46.88 -8.15 -20.09
N SER A 322 -47.91 -7.31 -19.92
CA SER A 322 -47.71 -5.87 -19.70
C SER A 322 -47.05 -5.60 -18.34
N THR A 323 -47.47 -6.34 -17.30
CA THR A 323 -46.84 -6.26 -15.98
C THR A 323 -45.41 -6.81 -16.00
N GLN A 324 -45.17 -7.90 -16.74
CA GLN A 324 -43.84 -8.46 -16.94
C GLN A 324 -42.89 -7.45 -17.58
N ASP A 325 -43.30 -6.83 -18.70
CA ASP A 325 -42.48 -5.85 -19.42
C ASP A 325 -42.18 -4.61 -18.56
N THR A 326 -43.17 -4.12 -17.82
CA THR A 326 -42.99 -2.99 -16.91
C THR A 326 -41.94 -3.29 -15.85
N ARG A 327 -42.02 -4.45 -15.19
CA ARG A 327 -41.03 -4.85 -14.17
C ARG A 327 -39.65 -5.08 -14.76
N PHE A 328 -39.59 -5.62 -15.98
CA PHE A 328 -38.32 -5.83 -16.66
C PHE A 328 -37.63 -4.49 -16.95
N ASN A 329 -38.38 -3.52 -17.50
CA ASN A 329 -37.88 -2.17 -17.78
C ASN A 329 -37.48 -1.40 -16.51
N GLU A 330 -38.27 -1.48 -15.43
CA GLU A 330 -37.89 -0.95 -14.11
C GLU A 330 -36.56 -1.57 -13.63
N GLY A 331 -36.43 -2.88 -13.79
CA GLY A 331 -35.20 -3.61 -13.46
C GLY A 331 -33.99 -3.09 -14.23
N LEU A 332 -34.12 -2.92 -15.55
CA LEU A 332 -33.06 -2.36 -16.40
C LEU A 332 -32.70 -0.93 -16.00
N SER A 333 -33.67 -0.08 -15.67
CA SER A 333 -33.42 1.29 -15.20
C SER A 333 -32.51 1.31 -13.97
N HIS A 334 -32.78 0.47 -12.97
CA HIS A 334 -31.93 0.34 -11.80
C HIS A 334 -30.50 -0.15 -12.13
N LEU A 335 -30.36 -1.04 -13.12
CA LEU A 335 -29.04 -1.50 -13.56
C LEU A 335 -28.24 -0.40 -14.28
N ILE A 336 -28.92 0.45 -15.08
CA ILE A 336 -28.33 1.62 -15.71
C ILE A 336 -27.89 2.64 -14.64
N ASP A 337 -28.76 2.91 -13.66
CA ASP A 337 -28.45 3.80 -12.54
C ASP A 337 -27.30 3.27 -11.66
N ALA A 338 -27.16 1.95 -11.55
CA ALA A 338 -26.03 1.31 -10.87
C ALA A 338 -24.74 1.50 -11.66
N ARG A 339 -24.77 1.31 -12.99
CA ARG A 339 -23.61 1.49 -13.86
C ARG A 339 -23.07 2.93 -13.81
N GLY A 340 -23.96 3.92 -13.71
CA GLY A 340 -23.57 5.33 -13.58
C GLY A 340 -22.88 5.69 -12.25
N VAL A 341 -22.85 4.79 -11.26
CA VAL A 341 -22.09 5.01 -10.01
C VAL A 341 -20.60 4.76 -10.21
N VAL A 342 -20.22 3.77 -11.03
CA VAL A 342 -18.84 3.27 -11.17
C VAL A 342 -18.19 3.66 -12.51
N ARG A 343 -18.80 4.60 -13.25
CA ARG A 343 -18.32 5.11 -14.55
C ARG A 343 -18.22 6.63 -14.58
N GLN A 344 -17.98 7.23 -13.41
CA GLN A 344 -17.96 8.69 -13.28
C GLN A 344 -16.67 9.28 -13.80
#